data_AF-A0A0B1SC27-F1
#
_entry.id   AF-A0A0B1SC27-F1
#
_cell.length_a   1.000
_cell.length_b   1.000
_cell.length_c   1.000
_cell.angle_alpha   90.00
_cell.angle_beta   90.00
_cell.angle_gamma   90.00
#
_symmetry.space_group_name_H-M   'P 1'
#
loop_
_entity.id
_entity.type
_entity.pdbx_description
1 polymer ?
#
loop_
_entity_poly.entity_id
_entity_poly.type
_entity_poly.pdbx_seq_one_letter_code
_entity_poly.pdbx_strand_id
1 'polypeptide(L)'
;MAYILAKQKPNWEPGTKSGYHAITYGWIVDQIVRRGDPKGRSVGQFFKEEVADKYGIDFHIGLPKSEEHTMSRLSMPSTAHLLKEIIHDPRVLIVLGILHLRPPTSIARKVRENPQWFKLEQDVNTFNDPELHGMEQVAALGITKARDLARLFSLMLDGKFFSKVCRVLMP
;
A
#
# COMPACT_ATOMS: atom_id res chain seq x y z
N MET A 1 9.21 10.30 8.11
CA MET A 1 9.70 9.42 7.04
C MET A 1 9.98 10.14 5.72
N ALA A 2 9.05 10.94 5.19
CA ALA A 2 9.22 11.65 3.92
C ALA A 2 10.52 12.48 3.80
N TYR A 3 10.93 13.17 4.85
CA TYR A 3 12.19 13.93 4.88
C TYR A 3 13.43 13.05 4.63
N ILE A 4 13.43 11.82 5.15
CA ILE A 4 14.53 10.86 4.96
C ILE A 4 14.58 10.45 3.49
N LEU A 5 13.42 10.13 2.89
CA LEU A 5 13.34 9.78 1.48
C LEU A 5 13.76 10.92 0.56
N ALA A 6 13.36 12.15 0.86
CA ALA A 6 13.73 13.33 0.06
C ALA A 6 15.25 13.58 0.03
N LYS A 7 15.97 13.17 1.08
CA LYS A 7 17.43 13.26 1.17
C LYS A 7 18.16 12.07 0.57
N GLN A 8 17.45 10.99 0.24
CA GLN A 8 18.07 9.77 -0.25
C GLN A 8 18.55 9.97 -1.68
N LYS A 9 19.81 9.60 -1.98
CA LYS A 9 20.29 9.49 -3.35
C LYS A 9 19.47 8.40 -4.08
N PRO A 10 18.89 8.69 -5.26
CA PRO A 10 18.22 7.67 -6.06
C PRO A 10 19.15 6.50 -6.38
N ASN A 11 18.61 5.28 -6.39
CA ASN A 11 19.39 4.08 -6.71
C ASN A 11 19.85 4.04 -8.18
N TRP A 12 19.16 4.76 -9.05
CA TRP A 12 19.45 4.97 -10.47
C TRP A 12 18.92 6.33 -10.90
N GLU A 13 19.35 6.79 -12.08
CA GLU A 13 18.89 8.06 -12.65
C GLU A 13 17.37 8.05 -12.88
N PRO A 14 16.60 9.02 -12.36
CA PRO A 14 15.16 9.10 -12.58
C PRO A 14 14.78 9.05 -14.06
N GLY A 15 13.75 8.27 -14.39
CA GLY A 15 13.29 8.08 -15.77
C GLY A 15 14.01 6.99 -16.57
N THR A 16 15.18 6.50 -16.11
CA THR A 16 15.94 5.46 -16.84
C THR A 16 15.54 4.03 -16.50
N LYS A 17 15.02 3.80 -15.28
CA LYS A 17 14.56 2.48 -14.81
C LYS A 17 13.34 2.63 -13.91
N SER A 18 12.56 1.55 -13.82
CA SER A 18 11.45 1.43 -12.88
C SER A 18 11.79 0.44 -11.78
N GLY A 19 11.30 0.71 -10.57
CA GLY A 19 11.38 -0.16 -9.41
C GLY A 19 10.11 -0.05 -8.61
N TYR A 20 9.64 -1.16 -8.05
CA TYR A 20 8.42 -1.16 -7.25
C TYR A 20 8.68 -0.56 -5.86
N HIS A 21 8.11 0.61 -5.58
CA HIS A 21 8.22 1.32 -4.31
C HIS A 21 7.21 0.79 -3.26
N ALA A 22 7.37 -0.48 -2.87
CA ALA A 22 6.36 -1.24 -2.10
C ALA A 22 5.73 -0.48 -0.92
N ILE A 23 6.52 0.25 -0.13
CA ILE A 23 6.04 1.05 1.01
C ILE A 23 6.29 2.55 0.80
N THR A 24 7.43 2.91 0.22
CA THR A 24 7.83 4.31 0.09
C THR A 24 6.94 5.11 -0.86
N TYR A 25 6.26 4.44 -1.80
CA TYR A 25 5.28 5.07 -2.69
C TYR A 25 4.23 5.84 -1.90
N GLY A 26 3.73 5.26 -0.81
CA GLY A 26 2.63 5.87 -0.07
C GLY A 26 3.03 7.16 0.63
N TRP A 27 4.23 7.21 1.22
CA TRP A 27 4.76 8.45 1.79
C TRP A 27 5.05 9.52 0.74
N ILE A 28 5.50 9.12 -0.46
CA ILE A 28 5.74 10.08 -1.54
C ILE A 28 4.41 10.68 -2.02
N VAL A 29 3.39 9.86 -2.25
CA VAL A 29 2.05 10.31 -2.67
C VAL A 29 1.40 11.18 -1.60
N ASP A 30 1.50 10.81 -0.32
CA ASP A 30 1.00 11.63 0.79
C ASP A 30 1.54 13.07 0.76
N GLN A 31 2.84 13.19 0.49
CA GLN A 31 3.52 14.47 0.44
C GLN A 31 3.22 15.30 -0.81
N ILE A 32 2.87 14.65 -1.92
CA ILE A 32 2.38 15.32 -3.12
C ILE A 32 0.99 15.88 -2.85
N VAL A 33 0.07 15.07 -2.32
CA VAL A 33 -1.30 15.50 -2.04
C VAL A 33 -1.35 16.60 -0.99
N ARG A 34 -0.62 16.49 0.12
CA ARG A 34 -0.55 17.56 1.14
C ARG A 34 -0.06 18.90 0.59
N ARG A 35 0.81 18.89 -0.42
CA ARG A 35 1.33 20.11 -1.06
C ARG A 35 0.40 20.63 -2.15
N GLY A 36 -0.33 19.74 -2.83
CA GLY A 36 -1.22 20.08 -3.93
C GLY A 36 -2.65 20.43 -3.47
N ASP A 37 -3.10 19.90 -2.34
CA ASP A 37 -4.41 20.20 -1.76
C ASP A 37 -4.37 21.56 -1.04
N PRO A 38 -5.21 22.54 -1.42
CA PRO A 38 -5.22 23.86 -0.78
C PRO A 38 -5.49 23.84 0.72
N LYS A 39 -6.15 22.79 1.23
CA LYS A 39 -6.41 22.60 2.66
C LYS A 39 -5.27 21.89 3.39
N GLY A 40 -4.24 21.43 2.68
CA GLY A 40 -3.08 20.73 3.25
C GLY A 40 -3.40 19.36 3.86
N ARG A 41 -4.51 18.73 3.46
CA ARG A 41 -4.98 17.46 4.04
C ARG A 41 -4.03 16.31 3.73
N SER A 42 -4.03 15.30 4.60
CA SER A 42 -3.40 14.01 4.30
C SER A 42 -4.10 13.32 3.12
N VAL A 43 -3.44 12.32 2.51
CA VAL A 43 -4.15 11.47 1.52
C VAL A 43 -5.34 10.76 2.14
N GLY A 44 -5.21 10.26 3.37
CA GLY A 44 -6.30 9.57 4.06
C GLY A 44 -7.52 10.46 4.25
N GLN A 45 -7.30 11.67 4.75
CA GLN A 45 -8.35 12.66 4.94
C GLN A 45 -8.94 13.15 3.61
N PHE A 46 -8.09 13.46 2.63
CA PHE A 46 -8.56 13.86 1.29
C PHE A 46 -9.44 12.78 0.67
N PHE A 47 -8.98 11.52 0.68
CA PHE A 47 -9.73 10.40 0.15
C PHE A 47 -11.04 10.18 0.90
N LYS A 48 -11.02 10.29 2.24
CA LYS A 48 -12.23 10.18 3.05
C LYS A 48 -13.29 11.21 2.63
N GLU A 49 -12.92 12.48 2.58
CA GLU A 49 -13.86 13.58 2.33
C GLU A 49 -14.32 13.65 0.86
N GLU A 50 -13.40 13.51 -0.09
CA GLU A 50 -13.69 13.76 -1.51
C GLU A 50 -14.19 12.51 -2.24
N VAL A 51 -13.93 11.31 -1.69
CA VAL A 51 -14.26 10.02 -2.32
C VAL A 51 -15.14 9.16 -1.41
N ALA A 52 -14.66 8.75 -0.24
CA ALA A 52 -15.35 7.76 0.58
C ALA A 52 -16.71 8.25 1.06
N ASP A 53 -16.75 9.39 1.76
CA ASP A 53 -17.97 9.98 2.31
C ASP A 53 -18.93 10.42 1.20
N LYS A 54 -18.40 11.05 0.15
CA LYS A 54 -19.18 11.58 -0.97
C LYS A 54 -19.96 10.51 -1.73
N TYR A 55 -19.39 9.31 -1.86
CA TYR A 55 -20.00 8.22 -2.61
C TYR A 55 -20.49 7.06 -1.74
N GLY A 56 -20.40 7.20 -0.42
CA GLY A 56 -20.81 6.18 0.55
C GLY A 56 -20.02 4.88 0.39
N ILE A 57 -18.69 4.98 0.28
CA ILE A 57 -17.77 3.85 0.14
C ILE A 57 -17.13 3.60 1.50
N ASP A 58 -17.26 2.37 1.99
CA ASP A 58 -16.59 1.93 3.21
C ASP A 58 -15.12 1.55 2.89
N PHE A 59 -14.26 2.56 2.87
CA PHE A 59 -12.83 2.42 2.64
C PHE A 59 -12.06 3.37 3.55
N HIS A 60 -11.18 2.81 4.38
CA HIS A 60 -10.34 3.53 5.32
C HIS A 60 -8.87 3.51 4.93
N ILE A 61 -8.25 4.67 5.02
CA ILE A 61 -6.80 4.85 5.03
C ILE A 61 -6.50 5.48 6.39
N GLY A 62 -6.07 4.67 7.35
CA GLY A 62 -6.15 5.00 8.77
C GLY A 62 -7.56 4.71 9.30
N LEU A 63 -7.77 3.50 9.81
CA LEU A 63 -9.04 3.06 10.37
C LEU A 63 -9.30 3.76 11.72
N PRO A 64 -10.47 4.40 11.93
CA PRO A 64 -10.84 4.94 13.23
C PRO A 64 -10.97 3.82 14.27
N LYS A 65 -10.54 4.06 15.51
CA LYS A 65 -10.66 3.07 16.61
C LYS A 65 -12.10 2.59 16.84
N SER A 66 -13.11 3.42 16.52
CA SER A 66 -14.52 3.03 16.60
C SER A 66 -14.89 1.89 15.63
N GLU A 67 -14.22 1.79 14.49
CA GLU A 67 -14.50 0.80 13.44
C GLU A 67 -13.68 -0.49 13.58
N GLU A 68 -12.79 -0.57 14.57
CA GLU A 68 -11.91 -1.73 14.77
C GLU A 68 -12.71 -3.04 14.96
N HIS A 69 -13.93 -2.96 15.50
CA HIS A 69 -14.84 -4.09 15.66
C HIS A 69 -15.28 -4.73 14.34
N THR A 70 -15.10 -4.05 13.21
CA THR A 70 -15.43 -4.56 11.86
C THR A 70 -14.29 -5.36 11.23
N MET A 71 -13.10 -5.34 11.83
CA MET A 71 -11.91 -5.95 11.26
C MET A 71 -11.94 -7.47 11.29
N SER A 72 -11.68 -8.06 10.12
CA SER A 72 -11.44 -9.50 9.99
C SER A 72 -9.95 -9.79 10.14
N ARG A 73 -9.63 -10.90 10.83
CA ARG A 73 -8.24 -11.33 11.00
C ARG A 73 -7.76 -12.08 9.76
N LEU A 74 -6.60 -11.71 9.25
CA LEU A 74 -5.91 -12.43 8.18
C LEU A 74 -5.19 -13.65 8.75
N SER A 75 -5.39 -14.81 8.13
CA SER A 75 -4.64 -16.03 8.42
C SER A 75 -3.44 -16.17 7.48
N MET A 76 -2.34 -16.69 8.02
CA MET A 76 -1.20 -17.10 7.20
C MET A 76 -1.39 -18.55 6.74
N PRO A 77 -0.92 -18.92 5.53
CA PRO A 77 -0.97 -20.30 5.09
C PRO A 77 -0.11 -21.17 6.02
N SER A 78 -0.62 -22.36 6.34
CA SER A 78 0.13 -23.34 7.14
C SER A 78 1.32 -23.90 6.35
N THR A 79 2.31 -24.45 7.07
CA THR A 79 3.46 -25.13 6.44
C THR A 79 3.04 -26.29 5.53
N ALA A 80 1.96 -27.00 5.87
CA ALA A 80 1.40 -28.05 5.03
C ALA A 80 0.85 -27.51 3.70
N HIS A 81 0.19 -26.35 3.71
CA HIS A 81 -0.25 -25.68 2.49
C HIS A 81 0.96 -25.24 1.64
N LEU A 82 1.98 -24.64 2.26
CA LEU A 82 3.19 -24.26 1.54
C LEU A 82 3.87 -25.46 0.86
N LEU A 83 3.97 -26.59 1.56
CA LEU A 83 4.53 -27.82 0.98
C LEU A 83 3.68 -28.33 -0.19
N LYS A 84 2.35 -28.31 -0.05
CA LYS A 84 1.43 -28.70 -1.12
C LYS A 84 1.61 -27.82 -2.36
N GLU A 85 1.76 -26.52 -2.18
CA GLU A 85 2.02 -25.57 -3.28
C GLU A 85 3.37 -25.84 -3.96
N ILE A 86 4.42 -26.16 -3.20
CA ILE A 86 5.74 -26.51 -3.77
C ILE A 86 5.67 -27.82 -4.58
N ILE A 87 4.93 -28.82 -4.09
CA ILE A 87 4.73 -30.08 -4.82
C ILE A 87 3.92 -29.84 -6.11
N HIS A 88 2.89 -29.01 -6.03
CA HIS A 88 2.03 -28.67 -7.17
C HIS A 88 2.78 -27.84 -8.23
N ASP A 89 3.57 -26.85 -7.79
CA ASP A 89 4.40 -26.02 -8.66
C ASP A 89 5.81 -25.83 -8.06
N PRO A 90 6.79 -26.63 -8.51
CA PRO A 90 8.18 -26.51 -8.06
C PRO A 90 8.80 -25.14 -8.33
N ARG A 91 8.24 -24.31 -9.23
CA ARG A 91 8.73 -22.94 -9.49
C ARG A 91 8.56 -22.04 -8.27
N VAL A 92 7.71 -22.39 -7.32
CA VAL A 92 7.61 -21.72 -6.02
C VAL A 92 8.98 -21.68 -5.33
N LEU A 93 9.81 -22.71 -5.46
CA LEU A 93 11.18 -22.72 -4.90
C LEU A 93 12.07 -21.66 -5.54
N ILE A 94 11.89 -21.37 -6.84
CA ILE A 94 12.64 -20.32 -7.54
C ILE A 94 12.23 -18.95 -6.98
N VAL A 95 10.93 -18.72 -6.80
CA VAL A 95 10.41 -17.47 -6.22
C VAL A 95 10.91 -17.30 -4.78
N LEU A 96 10.83 -18.35 -3.96
CA LEU A 96 11.33 -18.33 -2.59
C LEU A 96 12.84 -18.08 -2.55
N GLY A 97 13.62 -18.69 -3.44
CA GLY A 97 15.05 -18.45 -3.60
C GLY A 97 15.33 -16.99 -3.97
N ILE A 98 14.59 -16.43 -4.93
CA ILE A 98 14.69 -15.03 -5.33
C ILE A 98 14.37 -14.08 -4.16
N LEU A 99 13.42 -14.43 -3.29
CA LEU A 99 13.03 -13.58 -2.16
C LEU A 99 13.98 -13.67 -0.96
N HIS A 100 14.54 -14.86 -0.68
CA HIS A 100 15.28 -15.13 0.56
C HIS A 100 16.81 -15.20 0.40
N LEU A 101 17.31 -15.60 -0.77
CA LEU A 101 18.73 -15.84 -1.01
C LEU A 101 19.47 -14.63 -1.60
N ARG A 102 18.83 -13.45 -1.63
CA ARG A 102 19.45 -12.22 -2.13
C ARG A 102 20.53 -11.72 -1.16
N PRO A 103 21.68 -11.22 -1.68
CA PRO A 103 22.72 -10.65 -0.84
C PRO A 103 22.22 -9.39 -0.10
N PRO A 104 22.75 -9.07 1.10
CA PRO A 104 22.35 -7.88 1.88
C PRO A 104 22.47 -6.55 1.13
N THR A 105 23.38 -6.46 0.17
CA THR A 105 23.58 -5.27 -0.67
C THR A 105 22.48 -5.09 -1.72
N SER A 106 21.66 -6.11 -1.98
CA SER A 106 20.60 -6.09 -2.97
C SER A 106 19.48 -5.11 -2.61
N ILE A 107 19.04 -4.31 -3.58
CA ILE A 107 17.90 -3.39 -3.43
C ILE A 107 16.64 -4.16 -3.00
N ALA A 108 16.39 -5.34 -3.58
CA ALA A 108 15.23 -6.15 -3.21
C ALA A 108 15.25 -6.56 -1.73
N ARG A 109 16.43 -6.89 -1.19
CA ARG A 109 16.60 -7.23 0.21
C ARG A 109 16.37 -6.01 1.12
N LYS A 110 16.90 -4.84 0.74
CA LYS A 110 16.66 -3.58 1.47
C LYS A 110 15.18 -3.20 1.49
N VAL A 111 14.46 -3.39 0.38
CA VAL A 111 13.01 -3.16 0.29
C VAL A 111 12.24 -4.12 1.18
N ARG A 112 12.65 -5.39 1.26
CA ARG A 112 12.00 -6.38 2.13
C ARG A 112 12.21 -6.09 3.62
N GLU A 113 13.43 -5.69 4.00
CA GLU A 113 13.82 -5.49 5.40
C GLU A 113 13.46 -4.10 5.94
N ASN A 114 12.97 -3.19 5.07
CA ASN A 114 12.56 -1.85 5.48
C ASN A 114 11.15 -1.52 4.97
N PRO A 115 10.26 -1.04 5.85
CA PRO A 115 10.49 -0.67 7.24
C PRO A 115 10.29 -1.85 8.23
N GLN A 116 10.94 -1.77 9.39
CA GLN A 116 10.92 -2.85 10.40
C GLN A 116 9.55 -3.16 11.01
N TRP A 117 8.59 -2.24 10.93
CA TRP A 117 7.22 -2.44 11.42
C TRP A 117 6.36 -3.29 10.48
N PHE A 118 6.77 -3.46 9.22
CA PHE A 118 6.03 -4.25 8.24
C PHE A 118 6.56 -5.68 8.19
N LYS A 119 5.86 -6.60 8.87
CA LYS A 119 6.23 -8.01 9.02
C LYS A 119 5.07 -8.92 8.69
N LEU A 120 5.36 -9.93 7.86
CA LEU A 120 4.45 -11.01 7.47
C LEU A 120 5.18 -12.33 7.71
N GLU A 121 5.24 -12.71 8.98
CA GLU A 121 5.87 -13.93 9.49
C GLU A 121 4.76 -14.89 9.98
N GLN A 122 5.11 -16.12 10.36
CA GLN A 122 4.10 -17.13 10.73
C GLN A 122 3.31 -16.74 11.99
N ASP A 123 3.95 -16.03 12.91
CA ASP A 123 3.45 -15.59 14.20
C ASP A 123 3.10 -14.09 14.23
N VAL A 124 3.74 -13.28 13.37
CA VAL A 124 3.53 -11.83 13.29
C VAL A 124 2.91 -11.44 11.95
N ASN A 125 1.70 -10.87 11.99
CA ASN A 125 1.06 -10.28 10.82
C ASN A 125 0.68 -8.83 11.10
N THR A 126 1.41 -7.90 10.49
CA THR A 126 1.19 -6.44 10.58
C THR A 126 -0.26 -6.04 10.31
N PHE A 127 -0.97 -6.72 9.40
CA PHE A 127 -2.36 -6.39 9.06
C PHE A 127 -3.39 -6.84 10.11
N ASN A 128 -2.95 -7.47 11.19
CA ASN A 128 -3.80 -7.87 12.31
C ASN A 128 -3.54 -7.04 13.58
N ASP A 129 -2.66 -6.04 13.51
CA ASP A 129 -2.29 -5.17 14.63
C ASP A 129 -3.18 -3.91 14.65
N PRO A 130 -4.07 -3.76 15.66
CA PRO A 130 -4.98 -2.62 15.77
C PRO A 130 -4.27 -1.27 15.80
N GLU A 131 -3.06 -1.19 16.37
CA GLU A 131 -2.32 0.07 16.43
C GLU A 131 -1.79 0.48 15.04
N LEU A 132 -1.59 -0.48 14.13
CA LEU A 132 -1.16 -0.20 12.76
C LEU A 132 -2.33 0.09 11.83
N HIS A 133 -3.54 -0.37 12.11
CA HIS A 133 -4.73 -0.05 11.29
C HIS A 133 -5.01 1.46 11.23
N GLY A 134 -4.76 2.18 12.32
CA GLY A 134 -4.91 3.63 12.38
C GLY A 134 -3.82 4.42 11.63
N MET A 135 -2.73 3.78 11.22
CA MET A 135 -1.64 4.46 10.51
C MET A 135 -2.02 4.75 9.07
N GLU A 136 -1.92 6.02 8.66
CA GLU A 136 -2.09 6.44 7.26
C GLU A 136 -0.88 6.00 6.40
N GLN A 137 -0.85 4.73 6.03
CA GLN A 137 0.09 4.19 5.04
C GLN A 137 -0.67 3.74 3.78
N VAL A 138 -0.79 4.65 2.83
CA VAL A 138 -1.62 4.49 1.62
C VAL A 138 -1.09 3.43 0.65
N ALA A 139 0.15 2.97 0.80
CA ALA A 139 0.70 1.92 -0.06
C ALA A 139 0.24 0.50 0.32
N ALA A 140 -0.14 0.28 1.58
CA ALA A 140 -0.32 -1.08 2.09
C ALA A 140 -1.45 -1.25 3.11
N LEU A 141 -1.85 -0.22 3.85
CA LEU A 141 -2.78 -0.34 4.99
C LEU A 141 -4.20 0.14 4.69
N GLY A 142 -4.60 0.13 3.41
CA GLY A 142 -5.98 0.41 3.03
C GLY A 142 -6.90 -0.73 3.48
N ILE A 143 -7.97 -0.39 4.19
CA ILE A 143 -8.94 -1.34 4.74
C ILE A 143 -10.30 -1.08 4.10
N THR A 144 -10.89 -2.09 3.46
CA THR A 144 -12.18 -1.97 2.79
C THR A 144 -12.84 -3.33 2.60
N LYS A 145 -14.10 -3.32 2.14
CA LYS A 145 -14.86 -4.51 1.78
C LYS A 145 -14.83 -4.70 0.26
N ALA A 146 -14.92 -5.94 -0.21
CA ALA A 146 -14.86 -6.26 -1.63
C ALA A 146 -15.89 -5.48 -2.48
N ARG A 147 -17.13 -5.33 -1.97
CA ARG A 147 -18.19 -4.57 -2.64
C ARG A 147 -17.88 -3.08 -2.77
N ASP A 148 -17.22 -2.51 -1.76
CA ASP A 148 -16.91 -1.08 -1.67
C ASP A 148 -15.70 -0.76 -2.55
N LEU A 149 -14.73 -1.67 -2.62
CA LEU A 149 -13.66 -1.62 -3.61
C LEU A 149 -14.20 -1.72 -5.05
N ALA A 150 -15.11 -2.67 -5.31
CA ALA A 150 -15.75 -2.79 -6.62
C ALA A 150 -16.52 -1.51 -6.99
N ARG A 151 -17.26 -0.91 -6.04
CA ARG A 151 -17.96 0.36 -6.24
C ARG A 151 -16.99 1.51 -6.56
N LEU A 152 -15.86 1.58 -5.87
CA LEU A 152 -14.82 2.58 -6.13
C LEU A 152 -14.33 2.49 -7.59
N PHE A 153 -14.00 1.29 -8.07
CA PHE A 153 -13.59 1.10 -9.47
C PHE A 153 -14.70 1.39 -10.47
N SER A 154 -15.95 1.02 -10.17
CA SER A 154 -17.11 1.35 -11.03
C SER A 154 -17.24 2.86 -11.20
N LEU A 155 -17.18 3.63 -10.11
CA LEU A 155 -17.27 5.10 -10.15
C LEU A 155 -16.12 5.74 -10.93
N MET A 156 -14.93 5.15 -10.85
CA MET A 156 -13.79 5.57 -11.65
C MET A 156 -14.03 5.37 -13.15
N LEU A 157 -14.53 4.19 -13.55
CA LEU A 157 -14.86 3.87 -14.94
C LEU A 157 -16.00 4.74 -15.49
N ASP A 158 -16.96 5.10 -14.63
CA ASP A 158 -18.07 6.02 -14.95
C ASP A 158 -17.62 7.48 -15.05
N GLY A 159 -16.33 7.78 -14.83
CA GLY A 159 -15.76 9.12 -14.93
C GLY A 159 -16.20 10.07 -13.81
N LYS A 160 -16.56 9.54 -12.64
CA LYS A 160 -17.01 10.38 -11.50
C LYS A 160 -15.86 11.12 -10.80
N PHE A 161 -14.64 10.60 -10.87
CA PHE A 161 -13.46 11.20 -10.24
C PHE A 161 -12.63 12.06 -11.20
N PHE A 162 -12.58 11.68 -12.47
CA PHE A 162 -11.68 12.29 -13.45
C PHE A 162 -12.49 12.76 -14.65
N SER A 163 -12.26 14.01 -15.08
CA SER A 163 -12.76 14.46 -16.38
C SER A 163 -12.07 13.67 -17.50
N LYS A 164 -12.82 13.27 -18.54
CA LYS A 164 -12.29 12.57 -19.73
C LYS A 164 -11.18 13.36 -20.44
N VAL A 165 -11.12 14.68 -20.21
CA VAL A 165 -10.06 15.55 -20.69
C VAL A 165 -9.20 15.93 -19.49
N CYS A 166 -7.98 15.41 -19.44
CA CYS A 166 -6.97 15.89 -18.50
C CYS A 166 -6.39 17.19 -19.09
N ARG A 167 -6.91 18.34 -18.68
CA ARG A 167 -6.25 19.61 -18.98
C ARG A 167 -5.03 19.70 -18.07
N VAL A 168 -3.87 19.36 -18.61
CA VAL A 168 -2.60 19.69 -17.96
C VAL A 168 -2.54 21.21 -17.91
N LEU A 169 -2.74 21.77 -16.72
CA LEU A 169 -2.43 23.17 -16.44
C LEU A 169 -0.91 23.27 -16.45
N MET A 170 -0.32 23.44 -17.63
CA MET A 170 1.07 23.89 -17.72
C MET A 170 1.11 25.37 -17.35
N PRO A 171 2.02 25.81 -16.46
CA PRO A 171 2.28 27.22 -16.22
C PRO A 171 2.89 27.90 -17.46
#